data_AF-A0A0B8P170-F1
#
_entry.id   AF-A0A0B8P170-F1
#
_cell.length_a   1.000
_cell.length_b   1.000
_cell.length_c   1.000
_cell.angle_alpha   90.00
_cell.angle_beta   90.00
_cell.angle_gamma   90.00
#
_symmetry.space_group_name_H-M   'P 1'
#
loop_
_entity.id
_entity.type
_entity.pdbx_description
1 polymer ?
#
loop_
_entity_poly.entity_id
_entity_poly.type
_entity_poly.pdbx_seq_one_letter_code
_entity_poly.pdbx_strand_id
1 'polypeptide(L)'
;MLLGALNYAYTCHPDDVLAAMHENNQWLFFGDVQTRGKYPGYMLRYFRENSIEIKMLPDDLDIIASASVDFISFSYYASGCASADPMQKEVGNIVDSVPNPHLEKSEWGWLIDPKATYPA
;
A
#
# COMPACT_ATOMS: atom_id res chain seq x y z
N MET A 1 0.84 -3.72 -12.89
CA MET A 1 2.05 -4.02 -12.09
C MET A 1 1.96 -3.25 -10.78
N LEU A 2 2.19 -3.91 -9.64
CA LEU A 2 2.17 -3.30 -8.31
C LEU A 2 3.59 -3.15 -7.76
N LEU A 3 3.87 -2.03 -7.12
CA LEU A 3 5.04 -1.89 -6.27
C LEU A 3 4.62 -2.25 -4.85
N GLY A 4 5.20 -3.32 -4.30
CA GLY A 4 4.87 -3.80 -2.97
C GLY A 4 5.70 -3.09 -1.90
N ALA A 5 5.10 -2.10 -1.24
CA ALA A 5 5.58 -1.57 0.04
C ALA A 5 4.53 -1.85 1.12
N LEU A 6 4.26 -3.13 1.35
CA LEU A 6 3.30 -3.57 2.36
C LEU A 6 3.87 -3.34 3.76
N ASN A 7 3.07 -2.75 4.62
CA ASN A 7 3.41 -2.47 5.99
C ASN A 7 2.66 -3.40 6.95
N TYR A 8 3.39 -4.00 7.87
CA TYR A 8 2.82 -4.61 9.06
C TYR A 8 2.38 -3.55 10.06
N ALA A 9 1.55 -3.91 11.03
CA ALA A 9 1.38 -3.07 12.21
C ALA A 9 2.66 -3.16 13.07
N TYR A 10 3.13 -2.02 13.60
CA TYR A 10 4.33 -2.00 14.45
C TYR A 10 4.09 -2.75 15.77
N THR A 11 2.90 -2.61 16.36
CA THR A 11 2.45 -3.38 17.52
C THR A 11 1.05 -3.96 17.30
N CYS A 12 0.57 -4.76 18.25
CA CYS A 12 -0.82 -5.22 18.27
C CYS A 12 -1.82 -4.17 18.78
N HIS A 13 -1.36 -2.92 19.05
CA HIS A 13 -2.25 -1.84 19.43
C HIS A 13 -3.26 -1.57 18.30
N PRO A 14 -4.57 -1.42 18.61
CA PRO A 14 -5.60 -1.25 17.57
C PRO A 14 -5.31 -0.09 16.60
N ASP A 15 -4.74 1.00 17.10
CA ASP A 15 -4.43 2.17 16.26
C ASP A 15 -3.30 1.88 15.25
N ASP A 16 -2.30 1.07 15.61
CA ASP A 16 -1.22 0.66 14.68
C ASP A 16 -1.76 -0.29 13.61
N VAL A 17 -2.71 -1.16 13.98
CA VAL A 17 -3.40 -2.05 13.03
C VAL A 17 -4.21 -1.25 12.02
N LEU A 18 -4.93 -0.23 12.49
CA LEU A 18 -5.67 0.69 11.62
C LEU A 18 -4.73 1.51 10.73
N ALA A 19 -3.61 2.00 11.29
CA ALA A 19 -2.59 2.72 10.52
C ALA A 19 -2.03 1.85 9.38
N ALA A 20 -1.66 0.59 9.65
CA ALA A 20 -1.20 -0.35 8.63
C ALA A 20 -2.25 -0.60 7.55
N MET A 21 -3.52 -0.77 7.94
CA MET A 21 -4.62 -0.92 6.98
C MET A 21 -4.76 0.32 6.08
N HIS A 22 -4.68 1.52 6.65
CA HIS A 22 -4.79 2.77 5.89
C HIS A 22 -3.63 2.97 4.92
N GLU A 23 -2.39 2.74 5.35
CA GLU A 23 -1.20 2.85 4.49
C GLU A 23 -1.23 1.80 3.37
N ASN A 24 -1.57 0.54 3.68
CA ASN A 24 -1.66 -0.52 2.66
C ASN A 24 -2.76 -0.26 1.63
N ASN A 25 -3.89 0.33 2.02
CA ASN A 25 -4.96 0.69 1.09
C ASN A 25 -4.48 1.66 0.00
N GLN A 26 -3.52 2.54 0.30
CA GLN A 26 -2.95 3.47 -0.69
C GLN A 26 -2.16 2.72 -1.77
N TRP A 27 -1.45 1.65 -1.41
CA TRP A 27 -0.75 0.79 -2.37
C TRP A 27 -1.69 -0.13 -3.13
N LEU A 28 -2.65 -0.74 -2.43
CA LEU A 28 -3.59 -1.70 -3.00
C LEU A 28 -4.59 -1.06 -3.96
N PHE A 29 -4.84 0.25 -3.83
CA PHE A 29 -5.73 1.02 -4.70
C PHE A 29 -5.49 0.78 -6.19
N PHE A 30 -4.21 0.78 -6.62
CA PHE A 30 -3.86 0.58 -8.02
C PHE A 30 -4.25 -0.82 -8.51
N GLY A 31 -4.07 -1.83 -7.66
CA GLY A 31 -4.46 -3.21 -7.95
C GLY A 31 -5.96 -3.38 -7.97
N ASP A 32 -6.67 -2.77 -7.02
CA ASP A 32 -8.13 -2.78 -6.96
C ASP A 32 -8.75 -2.19 -8.22
N VAL A 33 -8.25 -1.06 -8.73
CA VAL A 33 -8.75 -0.50 -10.00
C VAL A 33 -8.46 -1.44 -11.17
N GLN A 34 -7.24 -1.96 -11.29
CA GLN A 34 -6.82 -2.83 -12.40
C GLN A 34 -7.53 -4.19 -12.41
N THR A 35 -7.99 -4.69 -11.26
CA THR A 35 -8.54 -6.06 -11.14
C THR A 35 -10.04 -6.08 -10.88
N ARG A 36 -10.60 -5.04 -10.25
CA ARG A 36 -12.03 -4.94 -9.92
C ARG A 36 -12.77 -3.96 -10.82
N GLY A 37 -12.05 -3.23 -11.68
CA GLY A 37 -12.64 -2.32 -12.66
C GLY A 37 -13.40 -1.15 -12.03
N LYS A 38 -13.04 -0.75 -10.81
CA LYS A 38 -13.67 0.39 -10.13
C LYS A 38 -12.77 0.98 -9.06
N TYR A 39 -13.00 2.26 -8.76
CA TYR A 39 -12.37 2.92 -7.62
C TYR A 39 -12.90 2.33 -6.31
N PRO A 40 -12.03 1.88 -5.40
CA PRO A 40 -12.46 1.37 -4.10
C PRO A 40 -12.99 2.51 -3.21
N GLY A 41 -13.98 2.19 -2.37
CA GLY A 41 -14.68 3.18 -1.55
C GLY A 41 -13.77 3.97 -0.61
N TYR A 42 -12.71 3.36 -0.08
CA TYR A 42 -11.73 4.04 0.77
C TYR A 42 -10.98 5.13 0.01
N MET A 43 -10.69 4.94 -1.28
CA MET A 43 -9.97 5.92 -2.08
C MET A 43 -10.90 7.04 -2.55
N LEU A 44 -12.16 6.72 -2.89
CA LEU A 44 -13.19 7.73 -3.14
C LEU A 44 -13.44 8.62 -1.92
N ARG A 45 -13.34 8.06 -0.70
CA ARG A 45 -13.39 8.85 0.53
C ARG A 45 -12.16 9.75 0.67
N TYR A 46 -10.95 9.21 0.47
CA TYR A 46 -9.71 9.97 0.50
C TYR A 46 -9.74 11.18 -0.45
N PHE A 47 -10.21 10.99 -1.69
CA PHE A 47 -10.33 12.10 -2.66
C PHE A 47 -11.26 13.20 -2.16
N ARG A 48 -12.44 12.83 -1.64
CA ARG A 48 -13.39 13.80 -1.08
C ARG A 48 -12.83 14.55 0.13
N GLU A 49 -12.16 13.85 1.04
CA GLU A 49 -11.55 14.46 2.25
C GLU A 49 -10.41 15.42 1.89
N ASN A 50 -9.70 15.17 0.79
CA ASN A 50 -8.58 15.99 0.33
C ASN A 50 -8.95 16.98 -0.79
N SER A 51 -10.24 17.14 -1.09
CA SER A 51 -10.72 18.01 -2.18
C SER A 51 -10.07 17.70 -3.54
N ILE A 52 -9.82 16.42 -3.81
CA ILE A 52 -9.27 15.93 -5.08
C ILE A 52 -10.44 15.62 -6.00
N GLU A 53 -10.49 16.31 -7.14
CA GLU A 53 -11.45 16.06 -8.22
C GLU A 53 -10.75 15.41 -9.40
N ILE A 54 -11.16 14.19 -9.74
CA ILE A 54 -10.69 13.51 -10.94
C ILE A 54 -11.58 13.92 -12.10
N LYS A 55 -10.99 14.57 -13.10
CA LYS A 55 -11.67 14.83 -14.37
C LYS A 55 -11.85 13.50 -15.11
N MET A 56 -13.10 13.07 -15.27
CA MET A 56 -13.46 11.87 -16.02
C MET A 56 -14.25 12.26 -17.27
N LEU A 57 -13.97 11.56 -18.36
CA LEU A 57 -14.82 11.56 -19.55
C LEU A 57 -16.01 10.62 -19.33
N PRO A 58 -17.12 10.78 -20.10
CA PRO A 58 -18.33 9.97 -19.92
C PRO A 58 -18.10 8.45 -19.88
N ASP A 59 -17.13 7.95 -20.65
CA ASP A 59 -16.89 6.52 -20.84
C ASP A 59 -15.74 5.96 -20.00
N ASP A 60 -15.04 6.78 -19.20
CA ASP A 60 -13.83 6.35 -18.48
C ASP A 60 -14.12 5.22 -17.49
N LEU A 61 -15.26 5.30 -16.78
CA LEU A 61 -15.64 4.27 -15.81
C LEU A 61 -16.03 2.95 -16.50
N ASP A 62 -16.63 3.01 -17.68
CA ASP A 62 -16.97 1.81 -18.46
C ASP A 62 -15.71 1.16 -19.06
N ILE A 63 -14.73 1.97 -19.48
CA ILE A 63 -13.42 1.49 -19.92
C ILE A 63 -12.69 0.81 -18.77
N ILE A 64 -12.65 1.43 -17.58
CA ILE A 64 -12.02 0.84 -16.40
C ILE A 64 -12.71 -0.47 -16.02
N ALA A 65 -14.05 -0.52 -16.06
CA ALA A 65 -14.82 -1.72 -15.73
C ALA A 65 -14.57 -2.90 -16.69
N SER A 66 -14.31 -2.61 -17.96
CA SER A 66 -14.05 -3.62 -18.99
C SER A 66 -12.58 -4.06 -19.11
N ALA A 67 -11.63 -3.32 -18.51
CA ALA A 67 -10.20 -3.53 -18.65
C ALA A 67 -9.55 -4.27 -17.46
N SER A 68 -10.15 -5.37 -16.98
CA SER A 68 -9.55 -6.20 -15.92
C SER A 68 -8.32 -6.95 -16.42
N VAL A 69 -7.26 -6.98 -15.61
CA VAL A 69 -6.03 -7.73 -15.92
C VAL A 69 -6.18 -9.24 -15.69
N ASP A 70 -5.50 -10.06 -16.50
CA ASP A 70 -5.47 -11.53 -16.35
C ASP A 70 -4.52 -12.01 -15.25
N PHE A 71 -3.50 -11.21 -14.92
CA PHE A 71 -2.52 -11.51 -13.88
C PHE A 71 -2.02 -10.24 -13.19
N ILE A 72 -1.61 -10.40 -11.94
CA ILE A 72 -1.00 -9.33 -11.16
C ILE A 72 0.50 -9.57 -11.10
N SER A 73 1.27 -8.74 -11.79
CA SER A 73 2.71 -8.65 -11.56
C SER A 73 3.00 -7.70 -10.41
N PHE A 74 3.95 -8.06 -9.57
CA PHE A 74 4.43 -7.20 -8.50
C PHE A 74 5.96 -7.26 -8.38
N SER A 75 6.54 -6.15 -7.93
CA SER A 75 7.93 -6.10 -7.49
C SER A 75 7.96 -5.97 -5.98
N TYR A 76 8.68 -6.88 -5.32
CA TYR A 76 8.85 -6.89 -3.88
C TYR A 76 10.34 -6.83 -3.54
N TYR A 77 10.67 -5.99 -2.56
CA TYR A 77 12.04 -5.80 -2.09
C TYR A 77 12.14 -5.83 -0.57
N ALA A 78 11.18 -5.20 0.13
CA ALA A 78 11.16 -5.09 1.58
C ALA A 78 9.73 -4.82 2.07
N SER A 79 9.47 -5.17 3.33
CA SER A 79 8.29 -4.76 4.10
C SER A 79 8.68 -3.79 5.20
N GLY A 80 7.79 -2.86 5.55
CA GLY A 80 7.96 -1.97 6.71
C GLY A 80 6.94 -2.24 7.81
N CYS A 81 6.90 -1.35 8.79
CA CYS A 81 5.80 -1.25 9.74
C CYS A 81 5.12 0.12 9.64
N ALA A 82 3.84 0.15 10.01
CA ALA A 82 3.06 1.34 10.24
C ALA A 82 2.78 1.49 11.74
N SER A 83 2.81 2.73 12.24
CA SER A 83 2.51 3.09 13.63
C SER A 83 1.59 4.30 13.61
N ALA A 84 0.68 4.37 14.58
CA ALA A 84 -0.11 5.58 14.83
C ALA A 84 0.74 6.71 15.44
N ASP A 85 1.92 6.40 15.97
CA ASP A 85 2.89 7.38 16.47
C ASP A 85 3.78 7.90 15.33
N PRO A 86 3.68 9.19 14.95
CA PRO A 86 4.46 9.77 13.86
C PRO A 86 5.97 9.88 14.18
N MET A 87 6.39 9.77 15.44
CA MET A 87 7.80 9.90 15.84
C MET A 87 8.66 8.68 15.49
N GLN A 88 8.06 7.60 14.98
CA GLN A 88 8.76 6.32 14.77
C GLN A 88 9.19 6.05 13.32
N LYS A 89 8.91 6.97 12.38
CA LYS A 89 9.27 6.77 10.97
C LYS A 89 10.76 7.06 10.73
N GLU A 90 11.47 6.07 10.19
CA GLU A 90 12.80 6.30 9.62
C GLU A 90 12.65 6.69 8.14
N VAL A 91 13.41 7.69 7.70
CA VAL A 91 13.43 8.09 6.29
C VAL A 91 14.16 7.03 5.48
N GLY A 92 13.42 6.35 4.61
CA GLY A 92 13.95 5.33 3.71
C GLY A 92 14.40 5.91 2.37
N ASN A 93 15.16 5.14 1.59
CA ASN A 93 15.58 5.57 0.25
C ASN A 93 14.42 5.66 -0.77
N ILE A 94 13.30 4.95 -0.54
CA ILE A 94 12.14 4.91 -1.45
C ILE A 94 10.82 5.17 -0.72
N VAL A 95 10.62 4.58 0.47
CA VAL A 95 9.40 4.74 1.28
C VAL A 95 9.80 4.93 2.72
N ASP A 96 9.26 5.97 3.36
CA ASP A 96 9.36 6.18 4.80
C ASP A 96 8.49 5.14 5.51
N SER A 97 9.09 4.37 6.41
CA SER A 97 8.37 3.36 7.19
C SER A 97 8.96 3.25 8.58
N VAL A 98 8.18 2.72 9.52
CA VAL A 98 8.70 2.35 10.82
C VAL A 98 9.54 1.09 10.63
N PRO A 99 10.82 1.06 11.05
CA PRO A 99 11.66 -0.11 10.88
C PRO A 99 11.12 -1.27 11.73
N ASN A 100 10.98 -2.45 11.12
CA ASN A 100 10.60 -3.64 11.86
C ASN A 100 11.80 -4.13 12.72
N PRO A 101 11.70 -4.16 14.06
CA PRO A 101 12.82 -4.52 14.92
C PRO A 101 13.20 -6.01 14.84
N HIS A 102 12.40 -6.81 14.15
CA HIS A 102 12.60 -8.25 13.98
C HIS A 102 13.27 -8.64 12.66
N LEU A 103 13.59 -7.67 11.81
CA LEU A 103 14.18 -7.90 10.49
C LEU A 103 15.59 -7.34 10.41
N GLU A 104 16.46 -8.07 9.74
CA GLU A 104 17.80 -7.59 9.41
C GLU A 104 17.74 -6.59 8.25
N LYS A 105 18.75 -5.71 8.16
CA LYS A 105 18.90 -4.75 7.06
C LYS A 105 20.03 -5.19 6.13
N SER A 106 19.86 -4.97 4.83
CA SER A 106 20.94 -5.10 3.83
C SER A 106 22.01 -4.02 4.03
N GLU A 107 23.13 -4.13 3.31
CA GLU A 107 24.21 -3.12 3.32
C GLU A 107 23.72 -1.72 2.89
N TRP A 108 22.59 -1.63 2.19
CA TRP A 108 21.95 -0.38 1.76
C TRP A 108 20.79 0.05 2.67
N GLY A 109 20.59 -0.61 3.81
CA GLY A 109 19.57 -0.26 4.80
C GLY A 109 18.18 -0.83 4.54
N TRP A 110 18.00 -1.72 3.57
CA TRP A 110 16.69 -2.29 3.24
C TRP A 110 16.37 -3.48 4.12
N LEU A 111 15.16 -3.53 4.68
CA LEU A 111 14.73 -4.66 5.50
C LEU A 111 14.59 -5.94 4.66
N ILE A 112 15.16 -7.03 5.16
CA ILE A 112 15.14 -8.33 4.51
C ILE A 112 14.00 -9.15 5.10
N ASP A 113 12.87 -9.21 4.39
CA ASP A 113 11.73 -10.04 4.79
C ASP A 113 11.30 -11.00 3.69
N PRO A 114 11.81 -12.25 3.70
CA PRO A 114 11.34 -13.27 2.80
C PRO A 114 9.94 -13.76 3.16
N LYS A 115 9.48 -13.63 4.42
CA LYS A 115 8.20 -14.18 4.88
C LYS A 115 6.99 -13.50 4.23
N ALA A 116 7.10 -12.21 3.92
CA ALA A 116 6.04 -11.44 3.26
C ALA A 116 5.62 -11.99 1.89
N THR A 117 6.47 -12.76 1.20
CA THR A 117 6.17 -13.31 -0.14
C THR A 117 5.69 -14.75 -0.12
N TYR A 118 5.65 -15.41 1.04
CA TYR A 118 5.13 -16.77 1.12
C TYR A 118 3.60 -16.76 0.96
N PRO A 119 3.03 -17.64 0.12
CA PRO A 119 1.60 -17.87 0.13
C PRO A 119 1.20 -18.42 1.51
N ALA A 120 0.17 -17.82 2.11
CA ALA A 120 -0.43 -18.29 3.36
C ALA A 120 -1.10 -19.67 3.19
#